data_AF-A0A7C5II85-F1
#
_entry.id   AF-A0A7C5II85-F1
#
_cell.length_a   1.000
_cell.length_b   1.000
_cell.length_c   1.000
_cell.angle_alpha   90.00
_cell.angle_beta   90.00
_cell.angle_gamma   90.00
#
_symmetry.space_group_name_H-M   'P 1'
#
loop_
_entity.id
_entity.type
_entity.pdbx_description
1 polymer ?
#
loop_
_entity_poly.entity_id
_entity_poly.type
_entity_poly.pdbx_seq_one_letter_code
_entity_poly.pdbx_strand_id
1 'polypeptide(L)' 'MRVYIMTDLEGVAGVTNFVDWCTPAGRYYDTAKELLTQEVNAAVDGFIAGGATEIVVADGHGAGAINPLLLDPRVELMRG' A
#
# COMPACT_ATOMS: atom_id res chain seq x y z
N MET A 1 -7.53 -14.60 -12.89
CA MET A 1 -6.73 -15.05 -11.71
C MET A 1 -7.03 -14.12 -10.54
N ARG A 2 -7.05 -14.63 -9.30
CA ARG A 2 -7.28 -13.82 -8.10
C ARG A 2 -5.96 -13.57 -7.37
N VAL A 3 -5.70 -12.33 -6.97
CA VAL A 3 -4.51 -11.92 -6.22
C VAL A 3 -4.92 -11.24 -4.91
N TYR A 4 -4.22 -11.56 -3.84
CA TYR A 4 -4.37 -10.92 -2.55
C TYR A 4 -3.03 -10.30 -2.15
N ILE A 5 -3.01 -8.98 -1.91
CA ILE A 5 -1.82 -8.22 -1.54
C ILE A 5 -1.98 -7.81 -0.08
N MET A 6 -1.12 -8.32 0.79
CA MET A 6 -0.98 -7.81 2.16
C MET A 6 0.11 -6.75 2.16
N THR A 7 -0.18 -5.60 2.77
CA THR A 7 0.74 -4.46 2.78
C THR A 7 1.28 -4.19 4.18
N ASP A 8 2.49 -3.63 4.23
CA ASP A 8 3.12 -3.13 5.45
C ASP A 8 3.94 -1.88 5.10
N LEU A 9 4.18 -0.98 6.05
CA LEU A 9 4.79 0.32 5.76
C LEU A 9 6.31 0.31 5.94
N GLU A 10 6.82 -0.50 6.84
CA GLU A 10 8.21 -0.54 7.31
C GLU A 10 9.19 -0.93 6.21
N GLY A 11 8.74 -1.72 5.24
CA GLY A 11 9.55 -2.26 4.15
C GLY A 11 9.51 -1.47 2.85
N VAL A 12 8.71 -0.39 2.78
CA VAL A 12 8.48 0.38 1.55
C VAL A 12 9.76 1.05 1.08
N ALA A 13 9.99 1.07 -0.23
CA ALA A 13 11.18 1.70 -0.79
C ALA A 13 11.19 3.21 -0.47
N GLY A 14 12.25 3.66 0.23
CA GLY A 14 12.40 5.04 0.68
C GLY A 14 11.96 5.32 2.12
N VAL A 15 11.29 4.37 2.77
CA VAL A 15 11.07 4.41 4.23
C VAL A 15 12.38 4.04 4.94
N THR A 16 12.82 4.87 5.90
CA THR A 16 14.17 4.74 6.48
C THR A 16 14.20 4.35 7.95
N ASN A 17 13.19 4.74 8.74
CA ASN A 17 13.11 4.37 10.14
C ASN A 17 11.67 4.38 10.63
N PHE A 18 11.38 3.54 11.62
CA PHE A 18 10.03 3.37 12.14
C PHE A 18 9.45 4.66 12.76
N VAL A 19 10.25 5.39 13.56
CA VAL A 19 9.74 6.52 14.36
C VAL A 19 9.26 7.66 13.48
N ASP A 20 10.08 8.07 12.50
CA ASP A 20 9.76 9.22 11.65
C ASP A 20 8.80 8.86 10.50
N TRP A 21 8.75 7.59 10.06
CA TRP A 21 8.06 7.20 8.82
C TRP A 21 6.87 6.27 9.02
N CYS A 22 6.84 5.45 10.07
CA CYS A 22 5.84 4.38 10.21
C CYS A 22 4.77 4.68 11.26
N THR A 23 4.87 5.80 11.99
CA THR A 23 3.91 6.13 13.06
C THR A 23 3.04 7.33 12.68
N PRO A 24 1.77 7.42 13.13
CA PRO A 24 0.91 8.58 12.86
C PRO A 24 1.47 9.93 13.33
N ALA A 25 2.34 9.94 14.33
CA ALA A 25 3.03 11.14 14.82
C ALA A 25 4.37 11.40 14.11
N GLY A 26 4.80 10.48 13.25
CA GLY A 26 6.05 10.54 12.51
C GLY A 26 6.04 11.66 11.48
N ARG A 27 7.16 12.39 11.39
CA ARG A 27 7.31 13.55 10.50
C ARG A 27 6.97 13.24 9.04
N TYR A 28 7.24 12.03 8.57
CA TYR A 28 7.14 11.62 7.16
C TYR A 28 6.04 10.59 6.93
N TYR A 29 5.15 10.35 7.88
CA TYR A 29 4.14 9.29 7.78
C TYR A 29 3.22 9.44 6.57
N ASP A 30 2.72 10.65 6.29
CA ASP A 30 1.89 10.86 5.10
C ASP A 30 2.66 10.66 3.79
N THR A 31 3.93 11.08 3.74
CA THR A 31 4.80 10.76 2.60
C THR A 31 5.02 9.24 2.45
N ALA A 32 5.22 8.52 3.56
CA ALA A 32 5.38 7.08 3.54
C ALA A 32 4.11 6.37 3.01
N LYS A 33 2.92 6.86 3.38
CA LYS A 33 1.63 6.36 2.87
C LYS A 33 1.48 6.55 1.36
N GLU A 34 1.94 7.69 0.84
CA GLU A 34 1.97 7.93 -0.60
C GLU A 34 2.92 6.98 -1.32
N LEU A 35 4.13 6.77 -0.77
CA LEU A 35 5.11 5.82 -1.31
C LEU A 35 4.56 4.39 -1.33
N LEU A 36 3.99 3.93 -0.21
CA LEU A 36 3.37 2.61 -0.10
C LEU A 36 2.29 2.43 -1.17
N THR A 37 1.39 3.41 -1.29
CA THR A 37 0.26 3.32 -2.21
C THR A 37 0.73 3.27 -3.67
N GLN A 38 1.77 4.05 -4.03
CA GLN A 38 2.36 4.01 -5.37
C GLN A 38 3.07 2.68 -5.65
N GLU A 39 3.77 2.11 -4.67
CA GLU A 39 4.41 0.80 -4.79
C GLU A 39 3.38 -0.32 -5.00
N VAL A 40 2.27 -0.27 -4.26
CA VAL A 40 1.12 -1.16 -4.45
C VAL A 40 0.52 -1.01 -5.85
N ASN A 41 0.31 0.22 -6.33
CA ASN A 41 -0.22 0.46 -7.68
C ASN A 41 0.71 -0.11 -8.76
N ALA A 42 2.03 0.02 -8.60
CA ALA A 42 2.99 -0.58 -9.53
C ALA A 42 2.89 -2.12 -9.55
N ALA A 43 2.69 -2.75 -8.38
CA ALA A 43 2.44 -4.19 -8.31
C ALA A 43 1.11 -4.57 -8.99
N VAL A 44 0.05 -3.79 -8.78
CA VAL A 44 -1.27 -3.97 -9.42
C VAL A 44 -1.15 -3.94 -10.94
N ASP A 45 -0.43 -2.99 -11.51
CA ASP A 45 -0.19 -2.92 -12.96
C ASP A 45 0.51 -4.20 -13.47
N GLY A 46 1.52 -4.68 -12.75
CA GLY A 46 2.21 -5.94 -13.07
C GLY A 46 1.27 -7.15 -13.01
N PHE A 47 0.43 -7.25 -11.99
CA PHE A 47 -0.53 -8.35 -11.85
C PHE A 47 -1.59 -8.34 -12.95
N ILE A 48 -2.11 -7.16 -13.30
CA ILE A 48 -3.10 -7.01 -14.37
C ILE A 48 -2.48 -7.37 -15.72
N ALA A 49 -1.27 -6.89 -16.02
CA ALA A 49 -0.53 -7.29 -17.22
C ALA A 49 -0.30 -8.81 -17.27
N GLY A 50 -0.13 -9.45 -16.11
CA GLY A 50 -0.04 -10.90 -15.94
C GLY A 50 -1.37 -11.67 -15.99
N GLY A 51 -2.51 -11.00 -16.23
CA GLY A 51 -3.83 -11.65 -16.34
C GLY A 51 -4.59 -11.82 -15.02
N ALA A 52 -4.22 -11.07 -13.97
CA ALA A 52 -5.09 -10.91 -12.80
C ALA A 52 -6.39 -10.23 -13.20
N THR A 53 -7.50 -10.73 -12.67
CA THR A 53 -8.85 -10.24 -12.95
C THR A 53 -9.58 -9.76 -11.70
N GLU A 54 -9.07 -10.12 -10.53
CA GLU A 54 -9.55 -9.68 -9.22
C GLU A 54 -8.34 -9.48 -8.32
N ILE A 55 -8.25 -8.32 -7.67
CA ILE A 55 -7.16 -7.96 -6.77
C ILE A 55 -7.75 -7.36 -5.50
N VAL A 56 -7.39 -7.92 -4.35
CA VAL A 56 -7.70 -7.37 -3.04
C VAL A 56 -6.41 -6.86 -2.39
N VAL A 57 -6.42 -5.63 -1.92
CA VAL A 57 -5.34 -5.01 -1.15
C VAL A 57 -5.78 -4.93 0.30
N ALA A 58 -5.05 -5.62 1.19
CA ALA A 58 -5.23 -5.55 2.62
C ALA A 58 -4.23 -4.56 3.24
N ASP A 59 -4.77 -3.52 3.88
CA ASP A 59 -3.99 -2.54 4.64
C ASP A 59 -3.56 -3.17 5.97
N GLY A 60 -2.33 -3.71 6.00
CA GLY A 60 -1.82 -4.52 7.11
C GLY A 60 -0.98 -3.75 8.12
N HIS A 61 -0.61 -2.49 7.80
CA HIS A 61 0.11 -1.65 8.74
C HIS A 61 -0.78 -1.30 9.92
N GLY A 62 -0.26 -1.34 11.15
CA GLY A 62 -1.09 -1.27 12.37
C GLY A 62 -2.05 -0.07 12.44
N ALA A 63 -1.61 1.13 12.04
CA ALA A 63 -2.46 2.33 12.00
C ALA A 63 -3.17 2.56 10.64
N GLY A 64 -2.92 1.68 9.67
CA GLY A 64 -3.33 1.77 8.28
C GLY A 64 -2.51 2.77 7.48
N ALA A 65 -1.97 2.37 6.34
CA ALA A 65 -1.08 3.21 5.54
C ALA A 65 -1.54 3.40 4.09
N ILE A 66 -2.57 2.69 3.63
CA ILE A 66 -3.07 2.90 2.26
C ILE A 66 -3.83 4.21 2.16
N ASN A 67 -3.46 5.02 1.16
CA ASN A 67 -4.19 6.22 0.79
C ASN A 67 -5.30 5.87 -0.23
N PRO A 68 -6.58 5.84 0.16
CA PRO A 68 -7.67 5.43 -0.73
C PRO A 68 -7.91 6.39 -1.89
N LEU A 69 -7.40 7.64 -1.82
CA LEU A 69 -7.52 8.60 -2.92
C LEU A 69 -6.46 8.39 -4.01
N LEU A 70 -5.38 7.66 -3.69
CA LEU A 70 -4.31 7.35 -4.63
C LEU A 70 -4.33 5.90 -5.10
N LEU A 71 -5.00 5.01 -4.35
CA LEU A 71 -5.07 3.59 -4.68
C LEU A 71 -5.76 3.37 -6.02
N ASP A 72 -5.24 2.43 -6.80
CA ASP A 72 -5.80 2.07 -8.10
C ASP A 72 -7.29 1.69 -8.00
N PRO A 73 -8.19 2.30 -8.79
CA PRO A 73 -9.63 2.07 -8.67
C PRO A 73 -10.07 0.67 -9.12
N ARG A 74 -9.19 -0.14 -9.72
CA ARG A 74 -9.48 -1.51 -10.17
C ARG A 74 -9.36 -2.55 -9.04
N VAL A 75 -8.86 -2.17 -7.87
CA VAL A 75 -8.69 -3.09 -6.73
C VAL A 75 -9.78 -2.90 -5.68
N GLU A 76 -10.00 -3.93 -4.87
CA GLU A 76 -10.78 -3.83 -3.64
C GLU A 76 -9.85 -3.55 -2.46
N LEU A 77 -10.17 -2.54 -1.66
CA LEU A 77 -9.44 -2.23 -0.43
C LEU A 77 -10.11 -2.89 0.77
N MET A 78 -9.37 -3.77 1.44
CA MET A 78 -9.71 -4.32 2.76
C MET A 78 -8.95 -3.54 3.84
N ARG A 79 -9.68 -2.82 4.69
CA ARG A 79 -9.13 -2.01 5.78
C ARG A 79 -10.05 -2.09 7.00
N GLY A 80 -9.47 -2.19 8.20
CA GLY A 80 -10.18 -2.26 9.48
C GLY A 80 -9.23 -2.22 10.65
#